data_AF-A0A7S3A694-F1
#
_entry.id   AF-A0A7S3A694-F1
#
_cell.length_a   1.000
_cell.length_b   1.000
_cell.length_c   1.000
_cell.angle_alpha   90.00
_cell.angle_beta   90.00
_cell.angle_gamma   90.00
#
_symmetry.space_group_name_H-M   'P 1'
#
loop_
_entity.id
_entity.type
_entity.pdbx_description
1 polymer ?
#
loop_
_entity_poly.entity_id
_entity_poly.type
_entity_poly.pdbx_seq_one_letter_code
_entity_poly.pdbx_strand_id
1 'polypeptide(L)'
;MLLSLLHTFHLKTILKVASPVLCTAFIISRLSDLRAEHLANIEPGSSDEDEDLRKQMPRIIFCSRTHSQLLQFANELKLVVGAEANRRSGDSKEPGDWSSNFTLAVVPFGSRRHTCINPDVRRIQSVAGMNDRCLDLLKTRNSKKAVQSRSGSNGSSTTRSSGGCVYFAEDAIKHVRDEILTHVHDIEEVVSDARRSEACPYFVTRSAIQRTGQFLILPYNVVLHKPTRDSIGIDLNENCVVIFDEAHNVMDAIIDIHSAKMSYENMVTVLEATMTYHEKYAQRLRSKNLYYIRQLMTVLRHLIAFSAAEVGHPAMAAEAVSEFQFKAKIDNINVFKLLRFIDETKFAQKIQGFTDSRVETQGQLKAGRSDIYSVV
;
A
#
# COMPACT_ATOMS: atom_id res chain seq x y z
N MET A 1 13.09 16.15 -19.37
CA MET A 1 12.25 16.37 -18.17
C MET A 1 11.80 15.06 -17.52
N LEU A 2 11.10 14.16 -18.23
CA LEU A 2 10.70 12.86 -17.66
C LEU A 2 11.93 12.03 -17.20
N LEU A 3 12.94 11.91 -18.05
CA LEU A 3 14.21 11.21 -17.75
C LEU A 3 14.99 11.81 -16.57
N SER A 4 14.96 13.14 -16.37
CA SER A 4 15.66 13.80 -15.27
C SER A 4 14.93 13.64 -13.93
N LEU A 5 13.59 13.60 -13.93
CA LEU A 5 12.79 13.27 -12.74
C LEU A 5 12.92 11.79 -12.36
N LEU A 6 12.97 10.89 -13.33
CA LEU A 6 13.05 9.45 -13.10
C LEU A 6 14.44 8.99 -12.61
N HIS A 7 15.51 9.70 -12.98
CA HIS A 7 16.84 9.53 -12.39
C HIS A 7 16.84 9.85 -10.88
N THR A 8 16.08 10.86 -10.43
CA THR A 8 15.87 11.17 -9.01
C THR A 8 15.15 10.04 -8.26
N PHE A 9 14.42 9.18 -8.97
CA PHE A 9 13.72 8.01 -8.41
C PHE A 9 14.46 6.67 -8.58
N HIS A 10 15.74 6.68 -9.00
CA HIS A 10 16.56 5.48 -9.22
C HIS A 10 16.03 4.51 -10.30
N LEU A 11 15.33 4.99 -11.33
CA LEU A 11 14.85 4.17 -12.45
C LEU A 11 15.84 4.27 -13.63
N LYS A 12 16.71 3.25 -13.81
CA LYS A 12 17.80 3.26 -14.81
C LYS A 12 17.42 2.76 -16.21
N THR A 13 16.37 1.94 -16.36
CA THR A 13 15.99 1.36 -17.67
C THR A 13 14.49 1.52 -17.92
N ILE A 14 14.13 2.26 -18.97
CA ILE A 14 12.73 2.51 -19.39
C ILE A 14 12.57 2.06 -20.83
N LEU A 15 11.68 1.09 -21.06
CA LEU A 15 11.25 0.68 -22.40
C LEU A 15 9.88 1.31 -22.70
N LYS A 16 9.82 2.15 -23.73
CA LYS A 16 8.54 2.64 -24.29
C LYS A 16 8.08 1.64 -25.34
N VAL A 17 6.96 0.98 -25.12
CA VAL A 17 6.49 -0.10 -26.02
C VAL A 17 5.11 0.24 -26.59
N ALA A 18 4.93 -0.02 -27.89
CA ALA A 18 3.78 0.41 -28.70
C ALA A 18 2.58 -0.58 -28.69
N SER A 19 2.74 -1.77 -28.11
CA SER A 19 1.66 -2.77 -27.99
C SER A 19 1.91 -3.71 -26.79
N PRO A 20 0.93 -3.93 -25.90
CA PRO A 20 1.06 -4.84 -24.76
C PRO A 20 1.43 -6.27 -25.16
N VAL A 21 0.90 -6.78 -26.27
CA VAL A 21 1.08 -8.16 -26.72
C VAL A 21 2.50 -8.43 -27.23
N LEU A 22 3.05 -7.52 -28.05
CA LEU A 22 4.45 -7.60 -28.51
C LEU A 22 5.44 -7.41 -27.37
N CYS A 23 5.08 -6.57 -26.39
CA CYS A 23 5.85 -6.37 -25.17
C CYS A 23 5.96 -7.67 -24.38
N THR A 24 4.83 -8.36 -24.17
CA THR A 24 4.76 -9.58 -23.35
C THR A 24 5.58 -10.73 -23.91
N ALA A 25 5.53 -10.98 -25.23
CA ALA A 25 6.33 -12.03 -25.86
C ALA A 25 7.84 -11.73 -25.80
N PHE A 26 8.22 -10.47 -26.05
CA PHE A 26 9.61 -10.01 -25.92
C PHE A 26 10.12 -10.14 -24.48
N ILE A 27 9.30 -9.74 -23.51
CA ILE A 27 9.61 -9.84 -22.09
C ILE A 27 9.78 -11.30 -21.66
N ILE A 28 8.90 -12.20 -22.09
CA ILE A 28 8.98 -13.63 -21.76
C ILE A 28 10.24 -14.27 -22.32
N SER A 29 10.58 -13.97 -23.58
CA SER A 29 11.84 -14.43 -24.19
C SER A 29 13.02 -13.91 -23.37
N ARG A 30 13.06 -12.60 -23.11
CA ARG A 30 14.18 -12.00 -22.39
C ARG A 30 14.30 -12.46 -20.95
N LEU A 31 13.19 -12.72 -20.26
CA LEU A 31 13.18 -13.31 -18.91
C LEU A 31 13.71 -14.74 -18.91
N SER A 32 13.38 -15.52 -19.93
CA SER A 32 13.90 -16.88 -20.08
C SER A 32 15.41 -16.86 -20.29
N ASP A 33 15.89 -15.97 -21.17
CA ASP A 33 17.31 -15.79 -21.46
C ASP A 33 18.08 -15.30 -20.22
N LEU A 34 17.56 -14.25 -19.56
CA LEU A 34 18.14 -13.69 -18.34
C LEU A 34 18.17 -14.71 -17.19
N ARG A 35 17.13 -15.56 -17.08
CA ARG A 35 17.08 -16.63 -16.09
C ARG A 35 18.09 -17.73 -16.41
N ALA A 36 18.25 -18.11 -17.68
CA ALA A 36 19.22 -19.12 -18.11
C ALA A 36 20.67 -18.63 -17.93
N GLU A 37 20.97 -17.40 -18.33
CA GLU A 37 22.25 -16.73 -18.10
C GLU A 37 22.56 -16.66 -16.60
N HIS A 38 21.57 -16.30 -15.76
CA HIS A 38 21.77 -16.23 -14.31
C HIS A 38 21.99 -17.61 -13.68
N LEU A 39 21.17 -18.62 -14.01
CA LEU A 39 21.33 -20.00 -13.51
C LEU A 39 22.68 -20.62 -13.88
N ALA A 40 23.24 -20.26 -15.05
CA ALA A 40 24.57 -20.72 -15.47
C ALA A 40 25.72 -20.11 -14.64
N ASN A 41 25.47 -18.99 -13.94
CA ASN A 41 26.48 -18.25 -13.18
C ASN A 41 26.38 -18.47 -11.65
N ILE A 42 25.45 -19.31 -11.17
CA ILE A 42 25.28 -19.59 -9.73
C ILE A 42 26.11 -20.81 -9.33
N GLU A 43 27.09 -20.61 -8.45
CA GLU A 43 27.75 -21.72 -7.73
C GLU A 43 26.86 -22.19 -6.55
N PRO A 44 26.77 -23.51 -6.27
CA PRO A 44 25.88 -24.02 -5.24
C PRO A 44 26.40 -23.72 -3.82
N GLY A 45 25.61 -23.00 -3.02
CA GLY A 45 25.91 -22.73 -1.61
C GLY A 45 24.67 -22.50 -0.72
N SER A 46 24.92 -22.10 0.53
CA SER A 46 24.08 -22.30 1.73
C SER A 46 22.83 -21.40 1.85
N SER A 47 21.96 -21.66 2.84
CA SER A 47 20.61 -21.04 2.98
C SER A 47 20.55 -19.52 3.11
N ASP A 48 21.63 -18.85 3.50
CA ASP A 48 21.71 -17.37 3.54
C ASP A 48 22.01 -16.79 2.14
N GLU A 49 22.58 -17.58 1.24
CA GLU A 49 22.84 -17.19 -0.15
C GLU A 49 21.54 -17.16 -0.97
N ASP A 50 20.51 -17.92 -0.58
CA ASP A 50 19.20 -17.95 -1.26
C ASP A 50 18.50 -16.58 -1.29
N GLU A 51 18.65 -15.75 -0.26
CA GLU A 51 18.07 -14.40 -0.22
C GLU A 51 18.86 -13.43 -1.12
N ASP A 52 20.19 -13.53 -1.13
CA ASP A 52 21.04 -12.65 -1.92
C ASP A 52 21.03 -13.04 -3.41
N LEU A 53 20.94 -14.32 -3.72
CA LEU A 53 20.68 -14.84 -5.06
C LEU A 53 19.32 -14.34 -5.59
N ARG A 54 18.27 -14.32 -4.76
CA ARG A 54 16.96 -13.76 -5.14
C ARG A 54 17.01 -12.26 -5.41
N LYS A 55 17.84 -11.50 -4.69
CA LYS A 55 18.05 -10.07 -4.96
C LYS A 55 18.80 -9.85 -6.28
N GLN A 56 19.62 -10.81 -6.70
CA GLN A 56 20.35 -10.79 -7.96
C GLN A 56 19.54 -11.30 -9.15
N MET A 57 18.43 -12.04 -8.94
CA MET A 57 17.55 -12.45 -10.02
C MET A 57 16.97 -11.24 -10.77
N PRO A 58 17.03 -11.24 -12.11
CA PRO A 58 16.38 -10.21 -12.92
C PRO A 58 14.88 -10.14 -12.65
N ARG A 59 14.41 -8.93 -12.35
CA ARG A 59 13.02 -8.64 -11.98
C ARG A 59 12.36 -7.73 -12.99
N ILE A 60 11.13 -8.05 -13.37
CA ILE A 60 10.31 -7.18 -14.20
C ILE A 60 9.10 -6.71 -13.41
N ILE A 61 8.88 -5.40 -13.42
CA ILE A 61 7.74 -4.75 -12.81
C ILE A 61 6.93 -4.11 -13.92
N PHE A 62 5.75 -4.67 -14.19
CA PHE A 62 4.74 -3.99 -14.98
C PHE A 62 3.89 -3.11 -14.08
N CYS A 63 3.69 -1.86 -14.47
CA CYS A 63 2.85 -0.95 -13.72
C CYS A 63 1.93 -0.10 -14.59
N SER A 64 0.72 0.09 -14.09
CA SER A 64 -0.35 0.83 -14.76
C SER A 64 -1.14 1.66 -13.73
N ARG A 65 -1.97 2.57 -14.24
CA ARG A 65 -2.71 3.56 -13.42
C ARG A 65 -3.88 2.93 -12.68
N THR A 66 -4.61 2.03 -13.33
CA THR A 66 -5.87 1.50 -12.80
C THR A 66 -5.82 -0.01 -12.56
N HIS A 67 -6.62 -0.48 -11.59
CA HIS A 67 -6.73 -1.90 -11.28
C HIS A 67 -7.28 -2.72 -12.46
N SER A 68 -8.19 -2.15 -13.26
CA SER A 68 -8.74 -2.81 -14.44
C SER A 68 -7.68 -3.03 -15.53
N GLN A 69 -6.77 -2.07 -15.73
CA GLN A 69 -5.63 -2.24 -16.65
C GLN A 69 -4.69 -3.34 -16.17
N LEU A 70 -4.38 -3.39 -14.87
CA LEU A 70 -3.56 -4.46 -14.30
C LEU A 70 -4.21 -5.85 -14.47
N LEU A 71 -5.53 -5.94 -14.29
CA LEU A 71 -6.29 -7.18 -14.48
C LEU A 71 -6.31 -7.60 -15.96
N GLN A 72 -6.56 -6.65 -16.87
CA GLN A 72 -6.51 -6.91 -18.30
C GLN A 72 -5.14 -7.46 -18.70
N PHE A 73 -4.06 -6.81 -18.25
CA PHE A 73 -2.71 -7.26 -18.54
C PHE A 73 -2.41 -8.64 -17.97
N ALA A 74 -2.86 -8.95 -16.74
CA ALA A 74 -2.70 -10.29 -16.16
C ALA A 74 -3.38 -11.38 -17.01
N ASN A 75 -4.57 -11.10 -17.54
CA ASN A 75 -5.30 -12.03 -18.39
C ASN A 75 -4.66 -12.20 -19.77
N GLU A 76 -4.16 -11.12 -20.38
CA GLU A 76 -3.38 -11.20 -21.62
C GLU A 76 -2.09 -12.01 -21.41
N LEU A 77 -1.41 -11.80 -20.27
CA LEU A 77 -0.20 -12.53 -19.91
C LEU A 77 -0.47 -14.03 -19.74
N LYS A 78 -1.58 -14.42 -19.12
CA LYS A 78 -2.01 -15.84 -19.03
C LYS A 78 -2.13 -16.49 -20.41
N LEU A 79 -2.77 -15.80 -21.37
CA LEU A 79 -2.94 -16.32 -22.72
C LEU A 79 -1.59 -16.53 -23.43
N VAL A 80 -0.68 -15.56 -23.31
CA VAL A 80 0.64 -15.65 -23.94
C VAL A 80 1.49 -16.75 -23.29
N VAL A 81 1.51 -16.83 -21.96
CA VAL A 81 2.24 -17.87 -21.22
C VAL A 81 1.70 -19.27 -21.55
N GLY A 82 0.38 -19.44 -21.61
CA GLY A 82 -0.24 -20.71 -21.98
C GLY A 82 0.06 -21.11 -23.43
N ALA A 83 0.03 -20.16 -24.37
CA ALA A 83 0.40 -20.41 -25.76
C ALA A 83 1.87 -20.80 -25.92
N GLU A 84 2.77 -20.15 -25.18
CA GLU A 84 4.21 -20.46 -25.20
C GLU A 84 4.51 -21.82 -24.55
N ALA A 85 3.86 -22.14 -23.43
CA ALA A 85 3.96 -23.46 -22.81
C ALA A 85 3.52 -24.57 -23.78
N ASN A 86 2.43 -24.36 -24.52
CA ASN A 86 1.97 -25.30 -25.54
C ASN A 86 2.95 -25.44 -26.72
N ARG A 87 3.58 -24.34 -27.17
CA ARG A 87 4.58 -24.37 -28.25
C ARG A 87 5.83 -25.17 -27.86
N ARG A 88 6.33 -24.97 -26.64
CA ARG A 88 7.52 -25.68 -26.12
C ARG A 88 7.24 -27.15 -25.78
N SER A 89 5.97 -27.50 -25.62
CA SER A 89 5.52 -28.88 -25.34
C SER A 89 5.40 -29.77 -26.59
N GLY A 90 5.89 -29.35 -27.76
CA GLY A 90 5.76 -30.07 -29.03
C GLY A 90 6.55 -31.39 -29.13
N ASP A 91 5.85 -32.47 -29.46
CA ASP A 91 6.18 -33.83 -29.97
C ASP A 91 7.38 -34.66 -29.47
N SER A 92 8.29 -34.12 -28.66
CA SER A 92 9.44 -34.86 -28.13
C SER A 92 9.44 -34.86 -26.60
N LYS A 93 8.39 -35.45 -26.01
CA LYS A 93 8.40 -35.79 -24.58
C LYS A 93 9.28 -37.03 -24.38
N GLU A 94 10.57 -36.84 -24.14
CA GLU A 94 11.30 -37.87 -23.39
C GLU A 94 10.74 -37.92 -21.96
N PRO A 95 10.34 -39.10 -21.45
CA PRO A 95 9.80 -39.22 -20.10
C PRO A 95 10.89 -38.87 -19.07
N GLY A 96 10.79 -37.68 -18.49
CA GLY A 96 11.74 -37.17 -17.49
C GLY A 96 12.20 -35.72 -17.72
N ASP A 97 11.91 -35.12 -18.88
CA ASP A 97 12.33 -33.76 -19.18
C ASP A 97 11.40 -32.69 -18.56
N TRP A 98 11.78 -32.19 -17.38
CA TRP A 98 11.12 -31.09 -16.69
C TRP A 98 11.41 -29.72 -17.32
N SER A 99 12.37 -29.61 -18.25
CA SER A 99 12.77 -28.35 -18.89
C SER A 99 11.71 -27.81 -19.87
N SER A 100 10.76 -28.66 -20.26
CA SER A 100 9.63 -28.34 -21.14
C SER A 100 8.49 -27.56 -20.44
N ASN A 101 8.46 -27.51 -19.11
CA ASN A 101 7.45 -26.76 -18.36
C ASN A 101 7.86 -25.29 -18.20
N PHE A 102 7.53 -24.47 -19.19
CA PHE A 102 7.65 -23.02 -19.07
C PHE A 102 6.65 -22.48 -18.02
N THR A 103 7.13 -22.21 -16.80
CA THR A 103 6.35 -21.59 -15.73
C THR A 103 6.86 -20.17 -15.44
N LEU A 104 5.98 -19.18 -15.58
CA LEU A 104 6.24 -17.80 -15.19
C LEU A 104 5.50 -17.49 -13.88
N ALA A 105 6.26 -17.16 -12.83
CA ALA A 105 5.70 -16.72 -11.56
C ALA A 105 5.35 -15.23 -11.64
N VAL A 106 4.06 -14.92 -11.69
CA VAL A 106 3.55 -13.55 -11.74
C VAL A 106 2.79 -13.26 -10.46
N VAL A 107 3.17 -12.20 -9.74
CA VAL A 107 2.50 -11.82 -8.50
C VAL A 107 1.75 -10.50 -8.70
N PRO A 108 0.40 -10.51 -8.66
CA PRO A 108 -0.38 -9.29 -8.63
C PRO A 108 -0.35 -8.67 -7.22
N PHE A 109 -0.16 -7.36 -7.16
CA PHE A 109 -0.26 -6.62 -5.90
C PHE A 109 -1.67 -6.09 -5.66
N GLY A 110 -2.22 -6.36 -4.47
CA GLY A 110 -3.52 -5.85 -4.04
C GLY A 110 -3.48 -5.19 -2.66
N SER A 111 -4.09 -4.01 -2.54
CA SER A 111 -4.28 -3.35 -1.24
C SER A 111 -5.30 -4.11 -0.37
N ARG A 112 -5.34 -3.84 0.95
CA ARG A 112 -6.34 -4.45 1.85
C ARG A 112 -7.78 -4.26 1.39
N ARG A 113 -8.08 -3.14 0.71
CA ARG A 113 -9.43 -2.88 0.16
C ARG A 113 -9.85 -3.94 -0.86
N HIS A 114 -8.92 -4.44 -1.65
CA HIS A 114 -9.17 -5.43 -2.71
C HIS A 114 -9.00 -6.87 -2.22
N THR A 115 -8.11 -7.11 -1.25
CA THR A 115 -7.72 -8.48 -0.84
C THR A 115 -8.26 -8.93 0.51
N CYS A 116 -8.86 -8.06 1.32
CA CYS A 116 -9.30 -8.46 2.66
C CYS A 116 -10.58 -9.29 2.62
N ILE A 117 -10.51 -10.52 3.16
CA ILE A 117 -11.65 -11.43 3.31
C ILE A 117 -12.23 -11.44 4.73
N ASN A 118 -11.63 -10.72 5.68
CA ASN A 118 -12.13 -10.66 7.05
C ASN A 118 -13.38 -9.74 7.12
N PRO A 119 -14.56 -10.25 7.54
CA PRO A 119 -15.79 -9.46 7.54
C PRO A 119 -15.74 -8.24 8.49
N ASP A 120 -15.00 -8.33 9.60
CA ASP A 120 -14.89 -7.22 10.55
C ASP A 120 -14.06 -6.06 10.01
N VAL A 121 -13.06 -6.36 9.16
CA VAL A 121 -12.23 -5.34 8.50
C VAL A 121 -12.94 -4.81 7.26
N ARG A 122 -13.56 -5.71 6.47
CA ARG A 122 -14.21 -5.37 5.18
C ARG A 122 -15.44 -4.48 5.34
N ARG A 123 -16.10 -4.49 6.50
CA ARG A 123 -17.25 -3.61 6.78
C ARG A 123 -16.84 -2.13 6.89
N ILE A 124 -15.57 -1.84 7.18
CA ILE A 124 -15.09 -0.46 7.35
C ILE A 124 -14.93 0.20 5.97
N GLN A 125 -15.62 1.32 5.76
CA GLN A 125 -15.62 2.03 4.48
C GLN A 125 -14.30 2.80 4.23
N SER A 126 -13.71 3.35 5.29
CA SER A 126 -12.45 4.10 5.19
C SER A 126 -11.24 3.17 5.07
N VAL A 127 -10.40 3.40 4.07
CA VAL A 127 -9.15 2.63 3.87
C VAL A 127 -8.21 2.75 5.07
N ALA A 128 -8.14 3.93 5.70
CA ALA A 128 -7.35 4.14 6.91
C ALA A 128 -7.89 3.29 8.08
N GLY A 129 -9.20 3.34 8.30
CA GLY A 129 -9.85 2.52 9.34
C GLY A 129 -9.69 1.01 9.09
N MET A 130 -9.76 0.56 7.83
CA MET A 130 -9.47 -0.84 7.47
C MET A 130 -8.03 -1.23 7.85
N ASN A 131 -7.06 -0.36 7.57
CA ASN A 131 -5.66 -0.61 7.92
C ASN A 131 -5.46 -0.70 9.44
N ASP A 132 -6.01 0.26 10.20
CA ASP A 132 -5.89 0.29 11.65
C ASP A 132 -6.55 -0.91 12.32
N ARG A 133 -7.79 -1.25 11.92
CA ARG A 133 -8.49 -2.43 12.44
C ARG A 133 -7.73 -3.71 12.14
N CYS A 134 -7.15 -3.83 10.93
CA CYS A 134 -6.33 -4.99 10.58
C CYS A 134 -5.09 -5.08 11.48
N LEU A 135 -4.39 -3.97 11.72
CA LEU A 135 -3.23 -3.93 12.61
C LEU A 135 -3.58 -4.29 14.05
N ASP A 136 -4.72 -3.85 14.57
CA ASP A 136 -5.15 -4.17 15.94
C ASP A 136 -5.49 -5.65 16.12
N LEU A 137 -6.09 -6.28 15.10
CA LEU A 137 -6.32 -7.73 15.08
C LEU A 137 -5.00 -8.52 15.05
N LEU A 138 -3.95 -7.98 14.41
CA LEU A 138 -2.62 -8.61 14.39
C LEU A 138 -1.90 -8.46 15.74
N LYS A 139 -1.95 -7.28 16.36
CA LYS A 139 -1.36 -7.03 17.69
C LYS A 139 -1.97 -7.97 18.74
N THR A 140 -3.29 -8.11 18.73
CA THR A 140 -4.04 -8.95 19.69
C THR A 140 -3.61 -10.42 19.63
N ARG A 141 -3.28 -10.93 18.43
CA ARG A 141 -2.74 -12.29 18.28
C ARG A 141 -1.35 -12.44 18.87
N ASN A 142 -0.45 -11.50 18.59
CA ASN A 142 0.93 -11.56 19.08
C ASN A 142 1.00 -11.50 20.60
N SER A 143 0.13 -10.69 21.23
CA SER A 143 -0.01 -10.65 22.69
C SER A 143 -0.45 -11.99 23.29
N LYS A 144 -1.30 -12.77 22.60
CA LYS A 144 -1.72 -14.10 23.08
C LYS A 144 -0.65 -15.19 22.89
N LYS A 145 0.11 -15.19 21.78
CA LYS A 145 1.28 -16.07 21.60
C LYS A 145 2.32 -15.83 22.72
N ALA A 146 2.56 -14.57 23.10
CA ALA A 146 3.49 -14.22 24.17
C ALA A 146 3.02 -14.70 25.57
N VAL A 147 1.72 -14.59 25.87
CA VAL A 147 1.15 -15.00 27.16
C VAL A 147 1.04 -16.53 27.31
N GLN A 148 0.72 -17.27 26.24
CA GLN A 148 0.67 -18.74 26.28
C GLN A 148 2.04 -19.40 26.47
N SER A 149 3.15 -18.74 26.08
CA SER A 149 4.50 -19.23 26.35
C SER A 149 4.94 -19.10 27.82
N ARG A 150 4.14 -18.41 28.67
CA ARG A 150 4.51 -18.07 30.05
C ARG A 150 3.53 -18.53 31.14
N SER A 151 2.35 -19.05 30.79
CA SER A 151 1.41 -19.53 31.80
C SER A 151 0.54 -20.67 31.26
N GLY A 152 0.76 -21.87 31.79
CA GLY A 152 -0.20 -22.97 31.72
C GLY A 152 -1.29 -22.73 32.77
N SER A 153 -2.40 -22.11 32.39
CA SER A 153 -3.59 -22.09 33.25
C SER A 153 -4.85 -21.79 32.44
N ASN A 154 -5.77 -22.74 32.47
CA ASN A 154 -7.13 -22.65 31.95
C ASN A 154 -7.92 -21.55 32.67
N GLY A 155 -8.40 -20.56 31.92
CA GLY A 155 -9.32 -19.53 32.41
C GLY A 155 -10.36 -19.22 31.34
N SER A 156 -11.55 -19.78 31.53
CA SER A 156 -12.76 -19.45 30.79
C SER A 156 -13.10 -17.97 30.97
N SER A 157 -13.18 -17.20 29.87
CA SER A 157 -13.77 -15.86 29.88
C SER A 157 -14.60 -15.65 28.61
N THR A 158 -15.90 -15.66 28.81
CA THR A 158 -16.94 -15.29 27.86
C THR A 158 -16.94 -13.78 27.63
N THR A 159 -16.19 -13.31 26.63
CA THR A 159 -16.47 -12.04 25.93
C THR A 159 -16.22 -12.23 24.43
N ARG A 160 -17.30 -12.13 23.63
CA ARG A 160 -17.26 -12.27 22.16
C ARG A 160 -16.40 -11.15 21.55
N SER A 161 -15.46 -11.52 20.66
CA SER A 161 -14.72 -10.68 19.69
C SER A 161 -13.31 -10.12 20.00
N SER A 162 -12.52 -10.73 20.88
CA SER A 162 -11.07 -10.40 21.04
C SER A 162 -10.11 -11.48 20.51
N GLY A 163 -10.54 -12.29 19.54
CA GLY A 163 -9.65 -13.16 18.77
C GLY A 163 -8.86 -12.32 17.77
N GLY A 164 -7.57 -12.61 17.58
CA GLY A 164 -6.82 -12.00 16.48
C GLY A 164 -7.40 -12.41 15.11
N CYS A 165 -6.83 -11.91 14.01
CA CYS A 165 -7.32 -12.26 12.68
C CYS A 165 -7.14 -13.76 12.40
N VAL A 166 -8.26 -14.48 12.20
CA VAL A 166 -8.27 -15.92 11.93
C VAL A 166 -7.51 -16.28 10.66
N TYR A 167 -7.64 -15.45 9.62
CA TYR A 167 -7.00 -15.65 8.32
C TYR A 167 -5.49 -15.42 8.33
N PHE A 168 -4.92 -14.84 9.38
CA PHE A 168 -3.47 -14.62 9.46
C PHE A 168 -2.69 -15.90 9.82
N ALA A 169 -3.12 -17.09 9.38
CA ALA A 169 -2.42 -18.34 9.66
C ALA A 169 -1.13 -18.46 8.82
N GLU A 170 0.03 -18.56 9.48
CA GLU A 170 1.34 -18.49 8.81
C GLU A 170 1.53 -19.67 7.84
N ASP A 171 1.11 -20.88 8.21
CA ASP A 171 1.26 -22.06 7.37
C ASP A 171 0.30 -22.06 6.17
N ALA A 172 -0.96 -21.62 6.38
CA ALA A 172 -1.91 -21.45 5.29
C ALA A 172 -1.44 -20.38 4.29
N ILE A 173 -0.88 -19.26 4.79
CA ILE A 173 -0.29 -18.21 3.94
C ILE A 173 0.88 -18.78 3.12
N LYS A 174 1.76 -19.58 3.74
CA LYS A 174 2.88 -20.21 3.03
C LYS A 174 2.39 -21.16 1.94
N HIS A 175 1.40 -22.00 2.25
CA HIS A 175 0.84 -22.96 1.30
C HIS A 175 0.26 -22.27 0.06
N VAL A 176 -0.62 -21.28 0.25
CA VAL A 176 -1.22 -20.54 -0.87
C VAL A 176 -0.17 -19.72 -1.60
N ARG A 177 0.82 -19.15 -0.90
CA ARG A 177 1.94 -18.48 -1.58
C ARG A 177 2.63 -19.42 -2.56
N ASP A 178 2.98 -20.63 -2.13
CA ASP A 178 3.72 -21.55 -2.99
C ASP A 178 2.86 -22.02 -4.17
N GLU A 179 1.53 -22.15 -3.99
CA GLU A 179 0.56 -22.39 -5.07
C GLU A 179 0.54 -21.25 -6.09
N ILE A 180 0.40 -19.99 -5.65
CA ILE A 180 0.28 -18.84 -6.58
C ILE A 180 1.57 -18.55 -7.36
N LEU A 181 2.70 -19.08 -6.90
CA LEU A 181 3.99 -18.94 -7.59
C LEU A 181 4.19 -19.95 -8.73
N THR A 182 3.28 -20.91 -8.91
CA THR A 182 3.40 -21.94 -9.95
C THR A 182 2.97 -21.45 -11.34
N HIS A 183 1.99 -20.54 -11.39
CA HIS A 183 1.39 -20.04 -12.63
C HIS A 183 0.97 -18.57 -12.49
N VAL A 184 0.56 -17.95 -13.60
CA VAL A 184 0.07 -16.57 -13.61
C VAL A 184 -1.32 -16.52 -12.96
N HIS A 185 -1.45 -15.79 -11.85
CA HIS A 185 -2.72 -15.53 -11.19
C HIS A 185 -3.12 -14.07 -11.34
N ASP A 186 -4.42 -13.80 -11.49
CA ASP A 186 -4.97 -12.48 -11.21
C ASP A 186 -5.28 -12.30 -9.71
N ILE A 187 -5.62 -11.09 -9.30
CA ILE A 187 -5.79 -10.79 -7.89
C ILE A 187 -7.08 -11.40 -7.31
N GLU A 188 -8.12 -11.56 -8.12
CA GLU A 188 -9.38 -12.21 -7.74
C GLU A 188 -9.23 -13.72 -7.53
N GLU A 189 -8.43 -14.39 -8.36
CA GLU A 189 -8.03 -15.78 -8.21
C GLU A 189 -7.23 -15.97 -6.92
N VAL A 190 -6.21 -15.15 -6.66
CA VAL A 190 -5.45 -15.21 -5.40
C VAL A 190 -6.36 -15.06 -4.19
N VAL A 191 -7.37 -14.17 -4.25
CA VAL A 191 -8.36 -14.02 -3.17
C VAL A 191 -9.23 -15.27 -3.02
N SER A 192 -9.59 -15.91 -4.13
CA SER A 192 -10.41 -17.13 -4.15
C SER A 192 -9.67 -18.33 -3.58
N ASP A 193 -8.40 -18.53 -3.96
CA ASP A 193 -7.55 -19.61 -3.46
C ASP A 193 -7.23 -19.41 -1.97
N ALA A 194 -6.89 -18.19 -1.57
CA ALA A 194 -6.68 -17.87 -0.17
C ALA A 194 -7.96 -18.02 0.67
N ARG A 195 -9.15 -17.77 0.11
CA ARG A 195 -10.42 -18.04 0.80
C ARG A 195 -10.63 -19.54 0.99
N ARG A 196 -10.34 -20.36 -0.01
CA ARG A 196 -10.46 -21.85 0.05
C ARG A 196 -9.56 -22.43 1.16
N SER A 197 -8.37 -21.86 1.33
CA SER A 197 -7.37 -22.33 2.29
C SER A 197 -7.36 -21.54 3.62
N GLU A 198 -8.40 -20.73 3.88
CA GLU A 198 -8.51 -19.86 5.08
C GLU A 198 -7.28 -18.97 5.36
N ALA A 199 -6.55 -18.58 4.30
CA ALA A 199 -5.37 -17.75 4.37
C ALA A 199 -5.69 -16.26 4.10
N CYS A 200 -4.87 -15.35 4.61
CA CYS A 200 -5.04 -13.92 4.37
C CYS A 200 -4.44 -13.52 3.00
N PRO A 201 -5.26 -13.17 1.99
CA PRO A 201 -4.73 -12.94 0.64
C PRO A 201 -3.77 -11.74 0.58
N TYR A 202 -3.99 -10.73 1.43
CA TYR A 202 -3.09 -9.58 1.58
C TYR A 202 -1.66 -9.98 1.99
N PHE A 203 -1.52 -10.96 2.89
CA PHE A 203 -0.21 -11.43 3.34
C PHE A 203 0.39 -12.48 2.40
N VAL A 204 -0.46 -13.26 1.71
CA VAL A 204 -0.04 -14.17 0.63
C VAL A 204 0.69 -13.41 -0.47
N THR A 205 0.09 -12.37 -1.05
CA THR A 205 0.72 -11.59 -2.12
C THR A 205 2.00 -10.91 -1.67
N ARG A 206 2.05 -10.33 -0.46
CA ARG A 206 3.28 -9.73 0.08
C ARG A 206 4.39 -10.75 0.30
N SER A 207 4.06 -11.92 0.85
CA SER A 207 5.04 -12.99 1.02
C SER A 207 5.52 -13.53 -0.33
N ALA A 208 4.64 -13.58 -1.34
CA ALA A 208 5.00 -13.95 -2.70
C ALA A 208 5.94 -12.94 -3.34
N ILE A 209 5.70 -11.63 -3.21
CA ILE A 209 6.59 -10.57 -3.73
C ILE A 209 8.00 -10.69 -3.14
N GLN A 210 8.10 -10.99 -1.84
CA GLN A 210 9.39 -11.16 -1.18
C GLN A 210 10.13 -12.42 -1.65
N ARG A 211 9.40 -13.48 -2.01
CA ARG A 211 10.01 -14.74 -2.48
C ARG A 211 10.28 -14.78 -3.97
N THR A 212 9.50 -14.06 -4.77
CA THR A 212 9.60 -14.09 -6.23
C THR A 212 10.52 -13.01 -6.76
N GLY A 213 11.42 -13.42 -7.65
CA GLY A 213 12.32 -12.53 -8.38
C GLY A 213 11.79 -12.06 -9.73
N GLN A 214 10.78 -12.71 -10.33
CA GLN A 214 10.60 -12.67 -11.79
C GLN A 214 9.68 -11.58 -12.33
N PHE A 215 8.37 -11.61 -12.03
CA PHE A 215 7.41 -10.69 -12.63
C PHE A 215 6.39 -10.18 -11.60
N LEU A 216 6.30 -8.85 -11.45
CA LEU A 216 5.36 -8.18 -10.56
C LEU A 216 4.41 -7.27 -11.36
N ILE A 217 3.13 -7.30 -10.99
CA ILE A 217 2.12 -6.38 -11.53
C ILE A 217 1.72 -5.42 -10.41
N LEU A 218 2.12 -4.15 -10.53
CA LEU A 218 2.00 -3.15 -9.47
C LEU A 218 1.28 -1.88 -9.94
N PRO A 219 0.48 -1.22 -9.10
CA PRO A 219 -0.03 0.12 -9.42
C PRO A 219 1.08 1.18 -9.31
N TYR A 220 0.92 2.28 -10.03
CA TYR A 220 1.84 3.42 -10.02
C TYR A 220 2.23 3.90 -8.62
N ASN A 221 1.25 4.03 -7.71
CA ASN A 221 1.49 4.53 -6.35
C ASN A 221 2.40 3.62 -5.52
N VAL A 222 2.47 2.33 -5.82
CA VAL A 222 3.42 1.42 -5.17
C VAL A 222 4.81 1.63 -5.74
N VAL A 223 4.93 1.74 -7.07
CA VAL A 223 6.23 1.89 -7.75
C VAL A 223 6.84 3.26 -7.51
N LEU A 224 6.06 4.34 -7.45
CA LEU A 224 6.58 5.71 -7.35
C LEU A 224 6.81 6.16 -5.90
N HIS A 225 6.11 5.58 -4.91
CA HIS A 225 6.25 5.96 -3.50
C HIS A 225 7.26 5.07 -2.75
N LYS A 226 8.46 5.60 -2.48
CA LYS A 226 9.55 4.84 -1.82
C LYS A 226 9.15 4.16 -0.50
N PRO A 227 8.50 4.85 0.46
CA PRO A 227 8.09 4.18 1.71
C PRO A 227 7.15 2.98 1.48
N THR A 228 6.30 3.04 0.45
CA THR A 228 5.43 1.91 0.09
C THR A 228 6.26 0.75 -0.43
N ARG A 229 7.22 1.00 -1.34
CA ARG A 229 8.15 -0.03 -1.87
C ARG A 229 8.94 -0.69 -0.76
N ASP A 230 9.59 0.11 0.08
CA ASP A 230 10.41 -0.36 1.19
C ASP A 230 9.58 -1.25 2.13
N SER A 231 8.31 -0.87 2.41
CA SER A 231 7.44 -1.67 3.27
C SER A 231 7.13 -3.05 2.70
N ILE A 232 7.04 -3.20 1.37
CA ILE A 232 6.68 -4.45 0.68
C ILE A 232 7.94 -5.28 0.36
N GLY A 233 9.14 -4.69 0.45
CA GLY A 233 10.39 -5.35 0.09
C GLY A 233 10.68 -5.30 -1.41
N ILE A 234 10.21 -4.24 -2.09
CA ILE A 234 10.53 -4.01 -3.51
C ILE A 234 11.74 -3.08 -3.57
N ASP A 235 12.87 -3.60 -4.04
CA ASP A 235 14.04 -2.81 -4.39
C ASP A 235 14.12 -2.64 -5.90
N LEU A 236 14.50 -1.44 -6.34
CA LEU A 236 14.68 -1.06 -7.73
C LEU A 236 16.18 -1.04 -8.05
N ASN A 237 16.81 -2.20 -7.91
CA ASN A 237 18.23 -2.39 -8.20
C ASN A 237 18.49 -2.45 -9.71
N GLU A 238 19.76 -2.61 -10.10
CA GLU A 238 20.17 -2.59 -11.53
C GLU A 238 19.62 -3.77 -12.34
N ASN A 239 19.24 -4.86 -11.66
CA ASN A 239 18.65 -6.05 -12.26
C ASN A 239 17.12 -5.94 -12.40
N CYS A 240 16.53 -4.79 -12.03
CA CYS A 240 15.11 -4.54 -12.13
C CYS A 240 14.75 -3.70 -13.38
N VAL A 241 13.87 -4.22 -14.22
CA VAL A 241 13.26 -3.50 -15.34
C VAL A 241 11.85 -3.07 -14.94
N VAL A 242 11.56 -1.77 -15.07
CA VAL A 242 10.23 -1.21 -14.75
C VAL A 242 9.57 -0.73 -16.04
N ILE A 243 8.36 -1.21 -16.27
CA ILE A 243 7.55 -0.91 -17.45
C ILE A 243 6.35 -0.08 -16.99
N PHE A 244 6.31 1.18 -17.42
CA PHE A 244 5.17 2.06 -17.23
C PHE A 244 4.24 1.95 -18.44
N ASP A 245 3.13 1.28 -18.25
CA ASP A 245 1.99 1.33 -19.17
C ASP A 245 1.34 2.70 -19.07
N GLU A 246 0.87 3.27 -20.19
CA GLU A 246 0.27 4.61 -20.25
C GLU A 246 1.11 5.73 -19.61
N ALA A 247 2.43 5.70 -19.85
CA ALA A 247 3.42 6.55 -19.19
C ALA A 247 3.17 8.08 -19.27
N HIS A 248 2.27 8.54 -20.14
CA HIS A 248 1.83 9.92 -20.19
C HIS A 248 1.14 10.37 -18.87
N ASN A 249 0.58 9.45 -18.09
CA ASN A 249 -0.06 9.71 -16.79
C ASN A 249 0.92 9.76 -15.60
N VAL A 250 2.20 9.46 -15.80
CA VAL A 250 3.17 9.34 -14.69
C VAL A 250 3.33 10.65 -13.94
N MET A 251 3.32 11.79 -14.65
CA MET A 251 3.46 13.11 -14.01
C MET A 251 2.28 13.41 -13.09
N ASP A 252 1.05 13.20 -13.56
CA ASP A 252 -0.16 13.39 -12.76
C ASP A 252 -0.15 12.48 -11.53
N ALA A 253 0.29 11.23 -11.68
CA ALA A 253 0.41 10.30 -10.58
C ALA A 253 1.44 10.75 -9.53
N ILE A 254 2.59 11.30 -9.95
CA ILE A 254 3.58 11.87 -9.01
C ILE A 254 2.96 13.06 -8.27
N ILE A 255 2.27 13.96 -8.98
CA ILE A 255 1.60 15.12 -8.37
C ILE A 255 0.55 14.65 -7.36
N ASP A 256 -0.26 13.66 -7.70
CA ASP A 256 -1.29 13.11 -6.80
C ASP A 256 -0.68 12.44 -5.56
N ILE A 257 0.43 11.70 -5.70
CA ILE A 257 1.11 11.03 -4.56
C ILE A 257 1.73 12.04 -3.59
N HIS A 258 2.25 13.15 -4.12
CA HIS A 258 2.97 14.16 -3.35
C HIS A 258 2.15 15.42 -3.03
N SER A 259 0.86 15.43 -3.37
CA SER A 259 -0.07 16.50 -3.01
C SER A 259 -1.02 16.08 -1.90
N ALA A 260 -1.49 17.06 -1.14
CA ALA A 260 -2.53 16.87 -0.13
C ALA A 260 -3.57 17.97 -0.27
N LYS A 261 -4.84 17.60 -0.11
CA LYS A 261 -5.97 18.53 -0.11
C LYS A 261 -6.56 18.59 1.30
N MET A 262 -6.79 19.80 1.79
CA MET A 262 -7.37 20.02 3.11
C MET A 262 -8.49 21.05 2.98
N SER A 263 -9.72 20.63 3.29
CA SER A 263 -10.88 21.52 3.26
C SER A 263 -10.97 22.34 4.55
N TYR A 264 -11.69 23.46 4.48
CA TYR A 264 -12.06 24.27 5.64
C TYR A 264 -12.71 23.41 6.74
N GLU A 265 -13.70 22.59 6.37
CA GLU A 265 -14.42 21.69 7.27
C GLU A 265 -13.50 20.69 7.98
N ASN A 266 -12.54 20.11 7.25
CA ASN A 266 -11.55 19.21 7.83
C ASN A 266 -10.70 19.93 8.89
N MET A 267 -10.24 21.15 8.61
CA MET A 267 -9.45 21.93 9.57
C MET A 267 -10.23 22.26 10.84
N VAL A 268 -11.48 22.69 10.70
CA VAL A 268 -12.37 22.98 11.84
C VAL A 268 -12.58 21.73 12.68
N THR A 269 -12.91 20.61 12.04
CA THR A 269 -13.14 19.33 12.73
C THR A 269 -11.91 18.88 13.51
N VAL A 270 -10.71 18.99 12.93
CA VAL A 270 -9.45 18.63 13.59
C VAL A 270 -9.14 19.59 14.75
N LEU A 271 -9.42 20.88 14.61
CA LEU A 271 -9.23 21.87 15.67
C LEU A 271 -10.13 21.57 16.87
N GLU A 272 -11.43 21.33 16.64
CA GLU A 272 -12.39 20.99 17.69
C GLU A 272 -12.00 19.70 18.42
N ALA A 273 -11.61 18.66 17.68
CA ALA A 273 -11.14 17.40 18.25
C ALA A 273 -9.86 17.58 19.10
N THR A 274 -8.95 18.42 18.62
CA THR A 274 -7.72 18.77 19.35
C THR A 274 -8.03 19.56 20.63
N MET A 275 -8.98 20.49 20.57
CA MET A 275 -9.45 21.25 21.73
C MET A 275 -10.06 20.33 22.79
N THR A 276 -10.95 19.43 22.36
CA THR A 276 -11.62 18.47 23.25
C THR A 276 -10.59 17.55 23.92
N TYR A 277 -9.61 17.06 23.16
CA TYR A 277 -8.52 16.26 23.71
C TYR A 277 -7.68 17.05 24.72
N HIS A 278 -7.34 18.30 24.41
CA HIS A 278 -6.59 19.16 25.31
C HIS A 278 -7.35 19.38 26.62
N GLU A 279 -8.63 19.76 26.58
CA GLU A 279 -9.45 19.99 27.77
C GLU A 279 -9.54 18.75 28.66
N LYS A 280 -9.75 17.58 28.07
CA LYS A 280 -9.90 16.32 28.80
C LYS A 280 -8.61 15.83 29.46
N TYR A 281 -7.45 16.06 28.83
CA TYR A 281 -6.19 15.45 29.25
C TYR A 281 -5.11 16.43 29.70
N ALA A 282 -5.36 17.75 29.68
CA ALA A 282 -4.34 18.77 29.93
C ALA A 282 -3.51 18.50 31.20
N GLN A 283 -4.19 18.16 32.30
CA GLN A 283 -3.56 17.93 33.61
C GLN A 283 -2.68 16.67 33.68
N ARG A 284 -2.83 15.74 32.73
CA ARG A 284 -2.10 14.46 32.69
C ARG A 284 -0.94 14.47 31.70
N LEU A 285 -0.83 15.52 30.88
CA LEU A 285 0.16 15.61 29.81
C LEU A 285 1.43 16.29 30.29
N ARG A 286 2.57 15.81 29.80
CA ARG A 286 3.86 16.48 30.01
C ARG A 286 3.84 17.87 29.37
N SER A 287 4.52 18.83 29.98
CA SER A 287 4.60 20.21 29.49
C SER A 287 5.04 20.32 28.03
N LYS A 288 5.96 19.45 27.59
CA LYS A 288 6.40 19.36 26.18
C LYS A 288 5.26 18.97 25.23
N ASN A 289 4.41 18.02 25.61
CA ASN A 289 3.28 17.61 24.79
C ASN A 289 2.20 18.69 24.75
N LEU A 290 1.93 19.34 25.89
CA LEU A 290 1.02 20.48 25.95
C LEU A 290 1.47 21.63 25.05
N TYR A 291 2.76 21.93 25.06
CA TYR A 291 3.34 22.94 24.17
C TYR A 291 3.03 22.63 22.70
N TYR A 292 3.32 21.42 22.22
CA TYR A 292 3.07 21.06 20.82
C TYR A 292 1.58 20.98 20.47
N ILE A 293 0.71 20.52 21.38
CA ILE A 293 -0.73 20.53 21.16
C ILE A 293 -1.25 21.97 20.99
N ARG A 294 -0.79 22.90 21.85
CA ARG A 294 -1.16 24.32 21.72
C ARG A 294 -0.64 24.93 20.43
N GLN A 295 0.59 24.62 20.04
CA GLN A 295 1.17 25.04 18.77
C GLN A 295 0.37 24.52 17.58
N LEU A 296 -0.06 23.25 17.59
CA LEU A 296 -0.93 22.68 16.57
C LEU A 296 -2.28 23.40 16.49
N MET A 297 -2.91 23.68 17.63
CA MET A 297 -4.15 24.48 17.68
C MET A 297 -3.95 25.88 17.10
N THR A 298 -2.80 26.52 17.37
CA THR A 298 -2.45 27.82 16.80
C THR A 298 -2.33 27.71 15.28
N VAL A 299 -1.59 26.73 14.74
CA VAL A 299 -1.48 26.51 13.29
C VAL A 299 -2.87 26.33 12.66
N LEU A 300 -3.70 25.45 13.22
CA LEU A 300 -5.05 25.18 12.68
C LEU A 300 -5.91 26.45 12.66
N ARG A 301 -5.92 27.27 13.71
CA ARG A 301 -6.66 28.54 13.73
C ARG A 301 -6.20 29.51 12.65
N HIS A 302 -4.88 29.60 12.46
CA HIS A 302 -4.30 30.47 11.44
C HIS A 302 -4.66 29.99 10.02
N LEU A 303 -4.61 28.69 9.76
CA LEU A 303 -5.02 28.12 8.47
C LEU A 303 -6.53 28.28 8.22
N ILE A 304 -7.37 28.14 9.24
CA ILE A 304 -8.81 28.40 9.15
C ILE A 304 -9.07 29.87 8.82
N ALA A 305 -8.41 30.81 9.53
CA ALA A 305 -8.56 32.24 9.27
C ALA A 305 -8.06 32.63 7.87
N PHE A 306 -6.92 32.06 7.44
CA PHE A 306 -6.38 32.26 6.10
C PHE A 306 -7.35 31.76 5.02
N SER A 307 -7.83 30.52 5.14
CA SER A 307 -8.78 29.97 4.17
C SER A 307 -10.12 30.70 4.13
N ALA A 308 -10.61 31.23 5.25
CA ALA A 308 -11.81 32.06 5.29
C ALA A 308 -11.62 33.42 4.60
N ALA A 309 -10.42 34.02 4.70
CA ALA A 309 -10.11 35.29 4.05
C ALA A 309 -9.99 35.15 2.52
N GLU A 310 -9.60 33.97 2.03
CA GLU A 310 -9.44 33.68 0.60
C GLU A 310 -10.77 33.28 -0.09
N VAL A 311 -11.89 33.17 0.64
CA VAL A 311 -13.19 32.84 0.06
C VAL A 311 -13.66 33.98 -0.84
N GLY A 312 -13.74 33.74 -2.14
CA GLY A 312 -14.17 34.71 -3.16
C GLY A 312 -13.03 35.38 -3.94
N HIS A 313 -11.77 35.08 -3.60
CA HIS A 313 -10.63 35.45 -4.43
C HIS A 313 -10.44 34.44 -5.57
N PRO A 314 -9.95 34.87 -6.75
CA PRO A 314 -9.59 33.95 -7.83
C PRO A 314 -8.55 32.96 -7.30
N ALA A 315 -8.62 31.70 -7.75
CA ALA A 315 -7.70 30.65 -7.31
C ALA A 315 -6.25 31.16 -7.35
N MET A 316 -5.61 31.23 -6.18
CA MET A 316 -4.24 31.72 -6.07
C MET A 316 -3.34 30.90 -6.99
N ALA A 317 -2.46 31.60 -7.71
CA ALA A 317 -1.35 30.96 -8.41
C ALA A 317 -0.47 30.21 -7.40
N ALA A 318 0.28 29.20 -7.85
CA ALA A 318 1.21 28.47 -6.98
C ALA A 318 2.19 29.44 -6.30
N GLU A 319 2.25 29.42 -4.97
CA GLU A 319 3.11 30.30 -4.18
C GLU A 319 4.27 29.53 -3.56
N ALA A 320 5.37 30.23 -3.28
CA ALA A 320 6.47 29.66 -2.52
C ALA A 320 6.03 29.34 -1.07
N VAL A 321 6.54 28.24 -0.52
CA VAL A 321 6.21 27.81 0.85
C VAL A 321 6.48 28.90 1.89
N SER A 322 7.55 29.67 1.73
CA SER A 322 7.90 30.78 2.62
C SER A 322 6.88 31.93 2.58
N GLU A 323 6.36 32.25 1.39
CA GLU A 323 5.36 33.29 1.20
C GLU A 323 4.02 32.87 1.82
N PHE A 324 3.62 31.61 1.56
CA PHE A 324 2.45 31.01 2.21
C PHE A 324 2.57 31.04 3.74
N GLN A 325 3.72 30.64 4.29
CA GLN A 325 3.93 30.64 5.75
C GLN A 325 3.78 32.02 6.37
N PHE A 326 4.29 33.06 5.68
CA PHE A 326 4.17 34.44 6.13
C PHE A 326 2.72 34.94 6.05
N LYS A 327 2.03 34.74 4.92
CA LYS A 327 0.62 35.13 4.74
C LYS A 327 -0.30 34.43 5.74
N ALA A 328 -0.09 33.13 5.95
CA ALA A 328 -0.82 32.34 6.94
C ALA A 328 -0.38 32.63 8.38
N LYS A 329 0.68 33.43 8.62
CA LYS A 329 1.23 33.76 9.95
C LYS A 329 1.63 32.53 10.78
N ILE A 330 2.24 31.55 10.11
CA ILE A 330 2.77 30.32 10.73
C ILE A 330 4.30 30.21 10.62
N ASP A 331 4.95 31.27 10.13
CA ASP A 331 6.40 31.43 9.96
C ASP A 331 7.20 31.20 11.25
N ASN A 332 6.64 31.58 12.40
CA ASN A 332 7.28 31.44 13.70
C ASN A 332 7.18 30.02 14.32
N ILE A 333 6.51 29.09 13.63
CA ILE A 333 6.26 27.73 14.13
C ILE A 333 7.09 26.72 13.35
N ASN A 334 7.92 25.97 14.06
CA ASN A 334 8.68 24.88 13.45
C ASN A 334 7.77 23.67 13.17
N VAL A 335 7.23 23.61 11.95
CA VAL A 335 6.34 22.54 11.48
C VAL A 335 6.99 21.15 11.51
N PHE A 336 8.30 21.04 11.33
CA PHE A 336 9.01 19.75 11.40
C PHE A 336 8.99 19.15 12.82
N LYS A 337 9.14 19.99 13.85
CA LYS A 337 9.01 19.55 15.25
C LYS A 337 7.57 19.12 15.57
N LEU A 338 6.58 19.81 15.01
CA LEU A 338 5.17 19.42 15.15
C LEU A 338 4.87 18.08 14.48
N LEU A 339 5.33 17.87 13.24
CA LEU A 339 5.18 16.60 12.54
C LEU A 339 5.81 15.46 13.33
N ARG A 340 7.04 15.64 13.82
CA ARG A 340 7.71 14.66 14.67
C ARG A 340 6.91 14.34 15.94
N PHE A 341 6.34 15.35 16.61
CA PHE A 341 5.47 15.14 17.76
C PHE A 341 4.22 14.31 17.40
N ILE A 342 3.56 14.63 16.29
CA ILE A 342 2.37 13.91 15.82
C ILE A 342 2.70 12.44 15.56
N ASP A 343 3.83 12.16 14.91
CA ASP A 343 4.27 10.82 14.55
C ASP A 343 4.71 9.98 15.74
N GLU A 344 5.53 10.55 16.63
CA GLU A 344 6.06 9.86 17.82
C GLU A 344 4.95 9.56 18.84
N THR A 345 4.02 10.50 19.02
CA THR A 345 2.94 10.33 20.00
C THR A 345 1.69 9.69 19.43
N LYS A 346 1.66 9.41 18.12
CA LYS A 346 0.47 8.97 17.38
C LYS A 346 -0.73 9.87 17.66
N PHE A 347 -0.50 11.18 17.65
CA PHE A 347 -1.51 12.16 18.07
C PHE A 347 -2.77 12.11 17.21
N ALA A 348 -2.62 11.95 15.88
CA ALA A 348 -3.73 11.82 14.95
C ALA A 348 -4.70 10.69 15.35
N GLN A 349 -4.17 9.53 15.74
CA GLN A 349 -4.98 8.38 16.19
C GLN A 349 -5.69 8.66 17.52
N LYS A 350 -5.09 9.46 18.41
CA LYS A 350 -5.68 9.82 19.70
C LYS A 350 -6.86 10.78 19.56
N ILE A 351 -6.83 11.69 18.59
CA ILE A 351 -7.91 12.66 18.37
C ILE A 351 -9.04 12.09 17.49
N GLN A 352 -8.77 11.05 16.71
CA GLN A 352 -9.76 10.41 15.82
C GLN A 352 -11.02 9.93 16.57
N GLY A 353 -10.88 9.42 17.80
CA GLY A 353 -12.04 9.03 18.60
C GLY A 353 -13.00 10.19 18.95
N PHE A 354 -12.54 11.44 18.87
CA PHE A 354 -13.36 12.63 19.11
C PHE A 354 -14.01 13.18 17.83
N THR A 355 -13.47 12.85 16.66
CA THR A 355 -14.10 13.18 15.38
C THR A 355 -15.26 12.24 15.07
N ASP A 356 -15.11 10.95 15.35
CA ASP A 356 -16.12 9.92 15.02
C ASP A 356 -17.40 10.08 15.84
N SER A 357 -17.30 10.46 17.13
CA SER A 357 -18.46 10.75 17.98
C SER A 357 -19.34 11.88 17.44
N ARG A 358 -18.78 12.82 16.66
CA ARG A 358 -19.57 13.90 16.03
C ARG A 358 -20.24 13.47 14.74
N VAL A 359 -19.62 12.60 13.94
CA VAL A 359 -20.26 12.09 12.71
C VAL A 359 -21.51 11.28 13.05
N GLU A 360 -21.46 10.47 14.11
CA GLU A 360 -22.64 9.76 14.62
C GLU A 360 -23.73 10.72 15.14
N THR A 361 -23.33 11.77 15.86
CA THR A 361 -24.27 12.78 16.40
C THR A 361 -24.88 13.67 15.30
N GLN A 362 -24.10 14.07 14.29
CA GLN A 362 -24.57 14.86 13.15
C GLN A 362 -25.38 14.03 12.14
N GLY A 363 -25.06 12.74 11.97
CA GLY A 363 -25.86 11.81 11.16
C GLY A 363 -27.28 11.61 11.73
N GLN A 364 -27.42 11.57 13.05
CA GLN A 364 -28.72 11.53 13.73
C GLN A 364 -29.49 12.86 13.59
N LEU A 365 -28.80 14.00 13.56
CA LEU A 365 -29.43 15.31 13.35
C LEU A 365 -29.83 15.57 11.88
N LYS A 366 -29.10 15.05 10.90
CA LYS A 366 -29.44 15.15 9.46
C LYS A 366 -30.62 14.28 9.06
N ALA A 367 -30.87 13.15 9.75
CA ALA A 367 -32.06 12.32 9.52
C ALA A 367 -33.40 13.03 9.86
N GLY A 368 -33.35 14.17 10.55
CA GLY A 368 -34.53 14.98 10.94
C GLY A 368 -34.74 16.27 10.15
N ARG A 369 -33.92 16.56 9.12
CA ARG A 369 -34.08 17.77 8.30
C ARG A 369 -33.99 17.40 6.83
N SER A 370 -35.09 17.58 6.10
CA SER A 370 -35.16 17.50 4.65
C SER A 370 -34.12 18.44 4.03
N ASP A 371 -33.17 17.88 3.31
CA ASP A 371 -32.12 18.61 2.61
C ASP A 371 -32.73 19.58 1.59
N ILE A 372 -32.48 20.88 1.79
CA ILE A 372 -32.61 21.89 0.74
C ILE A 372 -31.22 22.05 0.13
N TYR A 373 -31.04 21.51 -1.07
CA TYR A 373 -29.85 21.78 -1.88
C TYR A 373 -29.92 23.23 -2.38
N SER A 374 -28.94 24.06 -2.03
CA SER A 374 -28.62 25.26 -2.81
C SER A 374 -27.27 25.05 -3.47
N VAL A 375 -27.32 24.85 -4.78
CA VAL A 375 -26.19 24.97 -5.71
C VAL A 375 -25.82 26.44 -5.80
N VAL A 376 -24.57 26.80 -5.46
CA VAL A 376 -23.77 27.85 -6.11
C VAL A 376 -22.31 27.43 -6.04
#